data_AF-A0A7W0RUQ4-F1
#
_entry.id   AF-A0A7W0RUQ4-F1
#
_cell.length_a   1.000
_cell.length_b   1.000
_cell.length_c   1.000
_cell.angle_alpha   90.00
_cell.angle_beta   90.00
_cell.angle_gamma   90.00
#
_symmetry.space_group_name_H-M   'P 1'
#
loop_
_entity.id
_entity.type
_entity.pdbx_description
1 polymer ?
#
loop_
_entity_poly.entity_id
_entity_poly.type
_entity_poly.pdbx_seq_one_letter_code
_entity_poly.pdbx_strand_id
1 'polypeptide(L)'
;HGIPIPTESLSSLFEPFRRGGDSANEPHLPTSGLGLGLYIVSQIMRAHGGSISVCSTAGEGTTFTARWPRRESTEHQKPEALAHG
;
A
#
# COMPACT_ATOMS: atom_id res chain seq x y z
N HIS A 1 5.64 -15.06 -10.01
CA HIS A 1 6.30 -13.92 -9.32
C HIS A 1 7.21 -13.23 -10.31
N GLY A 2 7.25 -11.89 -10.31
CA GLY A 2 8.11 -11.10 -11.20
C GLY A 2 9.54 -10.98 -10.68
N ILE A 3 10.40 -10.29 -11.44
CA ILE A 3 11.76 -9.94 -11.01
C ILE A 3 11.67 -9.05 -9.75
N PRO A 4 12.51 -9.28 -8.72
CA PRO A 4 12.53 -8.44 -7.54
C PRO A 4 12.87 -6.99 -7.88
N ILE A 5 12.26 -6.06 -7.15
CA ILE A 5 12.55 -4.64 -7.28
C ILE A 5 13.86 -4.35 -6.52
N PRO A 6 14.84 -3.66 -7.14
CA PRO A 6 16.08 -3.29 -6.47
C PRO A 6 15.82 -2.47 -5.20
N THR A 7 16.61 -2.71 -4.16
CA THR A 7 16.42 -2.08 -2.84
C THR A 7 16.48 -0.56 -2.91
N GLU A 8 17.38 -0.02 -3.74
CA GLU A 8 17.52 1.42 -3.98
C GLU A 8 16.30 2.05 -4.65
N SER A 9 15.51 1.26 -5.39
CA SER A 9 14.30 1.74 -6.05
C SER A 9 13.11 1.78 -5.08
N LEU A 10 13.08 0.91 -4.05
CA LEU A 10 11.95 0.76 -3.14
C LEU A 10 11.53 2.06 -2.45
N SER A 11 12.50 2.90 -2.06
CA SER A 11 12.22 4.19 -1.40
C SER A 11 11.53 5.19 -2.31
N SER A 12 11.84 5.15 -3.61
CA SER A 12 11.31 6.08 -4.61
C SER A 12 9.98 5.62 -5.22
N LEU A 13 9.57 4.36 -5.06
CA LEU A 13 8.39 3.79 -5.74
C LEU A 13 7.08 4.58 -5.57
N PHE A 14 6.95 5.31 -4.46
CA PHE A 14 5.76 6.10 -4.16
C PHE A 14 5.90 7.58 -4.55
N GLU A 15 6.99 7.97 -5.21
CA GLU A 15 7.16 9.31 -5.79
C GLU A 15 6.32 9.44 -7.08
N PRO A 16 5.81 10.64 -7.39
CA PRO A 16 5.07 10.86 -8.63
C PRO A 16 6.00 10.69 -9.85
N PHE A 17 5.41 10.24 -10.96
CA PHE A 17 6.08 10.04 -12.24
C PHE A 17 7.11 8.91 -12.29
N ARG A 18 7.19 8.06 -11.25
CA ARG A 18 8.05 6.88 -11.24
C ARG A 18 7.50 5.74 -12.09
N ARG A 19 8.34 5.16 -12.93
CA ARG A 19 7.97 4.09 -13.85
C ARG A 19 8.69 2.79 -13.48
N GLY A 20 7.97 1.67 -13.59
CA GLY A 20 8.58 0.34 -13.50
C GLY A 20 9.36 0.07 -14.78
N GLY A 21 10.63 0.47 -14.80
CA GLY A 21 11.48 0.41 -16.00
C GLY A 21 12.79 1.20 -15.90
N ASP A 22 12.97 2.05 -14.88
CA ASP A 22 14.25 2.78 -14.68
C ASP A 22 15.40 1.87 -14.21
N SER A 23 15.15 0.57 -13.97
CA SER A 23 16.19 -0.44 -13.91
C SER A 23 16.63 -0.80 -15.33
N ALA A 24 17.91 -0.56 -15.62
CA ALA A 24 18.56 -0.65 -16.94
C ALA A 24 18.44 -2.00 -17.72
N ASN A 25 17.61 -2.96 -17.27
CA ASN A 25 17.59 -4.34 -17.75
C ASN A 25 16.27 -4.81 -18.39
N GLU A 26 15.26 -3.95 -18.62
CA GLU A 26 13.99 -4.37 -19.24
C GLU A 26 13.50 -3.37 -20.32
N PRO A 27 13.88 -3.55 -21.60
CA PRO A 27 13.48 -2.67 -22.69
C PRO A 27 12.07 -2.92 -23.27
N HIS A 28 11.31 -3.90 -22.75
CA HIS A 28 10.26 -4.55 -23.55
C HIS A 28 8.85 -4.63 -22.95
N LEU A 29 8.48 -3.72 -22.04
CA LEU A 29 7.07 -3.51 -21.74
C LEU A 29 6.67 -2.06 -22.00
N PRO A 30 5.76 -1.78 -22.96
CA PRO A 30 5.18 -0.45 -23.08
C PRO A 30 4.40 -0.15 -21.80
N THR A 31 5.05 0.50 -20.84
CA THR A 31 4.42 0.90 -19.59
C THR A 31 3.47 2.05 -19.90
N SER A 32 2.24 1.72 -20.26
CA SER A 32 1.17 2.70 -20.44
C SER A 32 0.84 3.29 -19.07
N GLY A 33 1.14 4.57 -18.87
CA GLY A 33 0.80 5.30 -17.65
C GLY A 33 1.82 6.38 -17.29
N LEU A 34 1.35 7.44 -16.64
CA LEU A 34 2.20 8.57 -16.23
C LEU A 34 3.12 8.25 -15.04
N GLY A 35 3.12 7.01 -14.51
CA GLY A 35 3.88 6.67 -13.29
C GLY A 35 3.26 7.24 -12.01
N LEU A 36 1.94 7.41 -11.99
CA LEU A 36 1.24 8.05 -10.87
C LEU A 36 0.49 7.07 -9.97
N GLY A 37 0.34 5.80 -10.36
CA GLY A 37 -0.49 4.83 -9.64
C GLY A 37 -0.11 4.67 -8.16
N LEU A 38 1.15 4.34 -7.88
CA LEU A 38 1.63 4.14 -6.51
C LEU A 38 1.66 5.45 -5.70
N TYR A 39 1.96 6.58 -6.35
CA TYR A 39 1.84 7.88 -5.71
C TYR A 39 0.39 8.14 -5.25
N ILE A 40 -0.59 7.96 -6.13
CA ILE A 40 -2.02 8.13 -5.80
C ILE A 40 -2.43 7.21 -4.65
N VAL A 41 -2.03 5.93 -4.68
CA VAL A 41 -2.27 5.00 -3.56
C VAL A 41 -1.69 5.55 -2.26
N SER A 42 -0.45 6.05 -2.26
CA SER A 42 0.17 6.63 -1.06
C SER A 42 -0.61 7.85 -0.52
N GLN A 43 -1.15 8.69 -1.42
CA GLN A 43 -1.96 9.84 -1.02
C GLN A 43 -3.31 9.40 -0.42
N ILE A 44 -3.98 8.41 -1.02
CA ILE A 44 -5.22 7.84 -0.48
C ILE A 44 -4.96 7.26 0.92
N MET A 45 -3.91 6.46 1.07
CA MET A 45 -3.56 5.89 2.38
C MET A 45 -3.37 6.98 3.44
N ARG A 46 -2.57 8.01 3.13
CA ARG A 46 -2.32 9.14 4.04
C ARG A 46 -3.60 9.91 4.38
N ALA A 47 -4.45 10.18 3.38
CA ALA A 47 -5.73 10.88 3.58
C ALA A 47 -6.67 10.13 4.53
N HIS A 48 -6.57 8.80 4.58
CA HIS A 48 -7.34 7.95 5.48
C HIS A 48 -6.59 7.59 6.80
N GLY A 49 -5.48 8.27 7.10
CA GLY A 49 -4.67 8.02 8.31
C GLY A 49 -3.93 6.68 8.30
N GLY A 50 -3.87 6.02 7.15
CA GLY A 50 -3.18 4.75 6.95
C GLY A 50 -1.73 4.89 6.47
N SER A 51 -1.10 3.74 6.23
CA SER A 51 0.26 3.63 5.70
C SER A 51 0.37 2.49 4.70
N ILE A 52 1.24 2.65 3.71
CA ILE A 52 1.58 1.59 2.75
C ILE A 52 3.08 1.30 2.80
N SER A 53 3.44 0.02 2.76
CA SER A 53 4.81 -0.48 2.66
C SER A 53 4.94 -1.51 1.55
N VAL A 54 6.16 -1.76 1.09
CA VAL A 54 6.47 -2.74 0.05
C VAL A 54 7.66 -3.59 0.48
N CYS A 55 7.57 -4.90 0.22
CA CYS A 55 8.67 -5.84 0.32
C CYS A 55 8.82 -6.53 -1.05
N SER A 56 10.05 -6.71 -1.52
CA SER A 56 10.31 -7.43 -2.76
C SER A 56 11.52 -8.33 -2.60
N THR A 57 11.32 -9.64 -2.77
CA THR A 57 12.39 -10.65 -2.70
C THR A 57 12.28 -11.63 -3.86
N ALA A 58 13.37 -12.33 -4.18
CA ALA A 58 13.36 -13.39 -5.19
C ALA A 58 12.45 -14.56 -4.81
N GLY A 59 12.35 -14.88 -3.52
CA GLY A 59 11.57 -16.01 -3.02
C GLY A 59 10.07 -15.74 -2.92
N GLU A 60 9.67 -14.53 -2.52
CA GLU A 60 8.26 -14.20 -2.24
C GLU A 60 7.64 -13.30 -3.34
N GLY A 61 8.46 -12.76 -4.24
CA GLY A 61 8.06 -11.72 -5.17
C GLY A 61 7.84 -10.39 -4.46
N THR A 62 6.96 -9.56 -5.03
CA THR A 62 6.66 -8.22 -4.50
C THR A 62 5.32 -8.23 -3.78
N THR A 63 5.32 -7.76 -2.53
CA THR A 63 4.13 -7.61 -1.68
C THR A 63 3.99 -6.16 -1.25
N PHE A 64 2.82 -5.58 -1.51
CA PHE A 64 2.42 -4.28 -0.96
C PHE A 64 1.49 -4.51 0.23
N THR A 65 1.75 -3.83 1.35
CA THR A 65 0.97 -3.93 2.57
C THR A 65 0.37 -2.58 2.92
N ALA A 66 -0.96 -2.50 2.87
CA ALA A 66 -1.72 -1.33 3.29
C ALA A 66 -2.29 -1.54 4.70
N ARG A 67 -2.13 -0.55 5.58
CA ARG A 67 -2.60 -0.56 6.97
C ARG A 67 -3.43 0.67 7.26
N TRP A 68 -4.57 0.49 7.92
CA TRP A 68 -5.42 1.57 8.43
C TRP A 68 -5.54 1.53 9.94
N PRO A 69 -5.79 2.68 10.60
CA PRO A 69 -6.23 2.70 11.99
C PRO A 69 -7.55 1.93 12.11
N ARG A 70 -7.63 1.00 13.05
CA ARG A 70 -8.89 0.35 13.39
C ARG A 70 -9.74 1.39 14.12
N ARG A 71 -10.94 1.71 13.61
CA ARG A 71 -11.91 2.45 14.41
C ARG A 71 -12.26 1.58 15.60
N GLU A 72 -12.14 2.13 16.81
CA GLU A 72 -12.66 1.48 18.00
C GLU A 72 -14.15 1.22 17.72
N SER A 73 -14.53 -0.05 17.66
CA SER A 73 -15.92 -0.44 17.62
C SER A 73 -16.48 -0.03 18.98
N THR A 74 -17.16 1.11 19.04
CA THR A 74 -17.92 1.50 20.23
C THR A 74 -18.78 0.32 20.60
N GLU A 75 -18.49 -0.28 21.75
CA GLU A 75 -19.20 -1.42 22.29
C GLU A 75 -20.70 -1.16 22.18
N HIS A 76 -21.45 -2.10 21.59
CA HIS A 76 -22.90 -2.11 21.71
C HIS A 76 -23.21 -2.26 23.21
N GLN A 77 -23.38 -1.13 23.90
CA GLN A 77 -23.90 -1.12 25.26
C GLN A 77 -25.29 -1.77 25.22
N LYS A 78 -25.35 -2.99 25.76
CA LYS A 78 -26.60 -3.70 26.03
C LYS A 78 -27.40 -2.84 27.01
N PRO A 79 -28.66 -2.44 26.70
CA PRO A 79 -29.47 -1.76 27.69
C PRO A 79 -29.71 -2.72 28.86
N GLU A 80 -29.19 -2.37 30.02
CA GLU A 80 -29.46 -3.02 31.29
C GLU A 80 -30.92 -2.72 31.65
N ALA A 81 -31.80 -3.70 31.42
CA ALA A 81 -33.18 -3.60 31.81
C ALA A 81 -33.27 -3.65 33.34
N LEU A 82 -33.51 -2.49 33.96
CA LEU A 82 -34.01 -2.40 35.32
C LEU A 82 -35.35 -3.14 35.39
N ALA A 83 -35.38 -4.29 36.05
CA ALA A 83 -36.59 -4.86 36.63
C ALA A 83 -36.43 -4.81 38.15
N HIS A 84 -36.93 -3.73 38.73
CA HIS A 84 -37.21 -3.63 40.15
C HIS A 84 -38.24 -4.70 40.53
N GLY A 85 -37.92 -5.49 41.56
CA GLY A 85 -38.85 -6.31 42.32
C GLY A 85 -38.89 -5.81 43.76
#